data_AF-A0A8T6QIW4-F1
#
_entry.id   AF-A0A8T6QIW4-F1
#
_cell.length_a   1.000
_cell.length_b   1.000
_cell.length_c   1.000
_cell.angle_alpha   90.00
_cell.angle_beta   90.00
_cell.angle_gamma   90.00
#
_symmetry.space_group_name_H-M   'P 1'
#
loop_
_entity.id
_entity.type
_entity.pdbx_description
1 polymer ?
#
loop_
_entity_poly.entity_id
_entity_poly.type
_entity_poly.pdbx_seq_one_letter_code
_entity_poly.pdbx_strand_id
1 'polypeptide(L)'
;SCHTEAGLILERWAEQGYKGNGFNPAEGLINELAGAWKHSRARPFVHIMQDKDIEENYHAQFMEQALHQAGFETRILRGLDELGWDAAGQLIDGEGRLVNCVWKTWAWETAFDQIREVSDREFAAVPIRTGHPQNEVRLIDVLLRPEVLVFEPLWTVIPGNKAILPILWSLFPH
;
A
#
# COMPACT_ATOMS: atom_id res chain seq x y z
N SER A 1 -2.71 8.37 6.35
CA SER A 1 -1.37 8.88 5.95
C SER A 1 -1.46 10.41 5.93
N CYS A 2 -0.37 11.19 5.78
CA CYS A 2 -0.48 12.66 5.64
C CYS A 2 0.38 13.22 4.47
N HIS A 3 0.78 12.35 3.54
CA HIS A 3 1.71 12.71 2.46
C HIS A 3 1.15 13.79 1.53
N THR A 4 -0.15 13.70 1.19
CA THR A 4 -0.81 14.66 0.30
C THR A 4 -0.99 16.01 1.00
N GLU A 5 -1.31 15.99 2.28
CA GLU A 5 -1.49 17.16 3.11
C GLU A 5 -0.20 17.96 3.23
N ALA A 6 0.89 17.27 3.54
CA ALA A 6 2.20 17.89 3.70
C ALA A 6 2.81 18.28 2.33
N GLY A 7 2.84 17.35 1.38
CA GLY A 7 3.56 17.51 0.11
C GLY A 7 2.85 18.35 -0.95
N LEU A 8 1.53 18.56 -0.84
CA LEU A 8 0.75 19.29 -1.85
C LEU A 8 -0.18 20.35 -1.25
N ILE A 9 -0.99 20.00 -0.25
CA ILE A 9 -2.04 20.89 0.26
C ILE A 9 -1.43 22.06 1.04
N LEU A 10 -0.39 21.81 1.85
CA LEU A 10 0.26 22.85 2.63
C LEU A 10 0.86 23.96 1.75
N GLU A 11 1.47 23.59 0.62
CA GLU A 11 2.02 24.53 -0.35
C GLU A 11 0.90 25.38 -0.98
N ARG A 12 -0.18 24.75 -1.45
CA ARG A 12 -1.33 25.44 -2.03
C ARG A 12 -2.01 26.39 -1.04
N TRP A 13 -2.10 25.99 0.23
CA TRP A 13 -2.61 26.85 1.28
C TRP A 13 -1.70 28.07 1.49
N ALA A 14 -0.39 27.87 1.47
CA ALA A 14 0.59 28.93 1.61
C ALA A 14 0.48 29.96 0.47
N GLU A 15 0.43 29.50 -0.78
CA GLU A 15 0.26 30.33 -1.97
C GLU A 15 -1.02 31.19 -1.93
N GLN A 16 -2.12 30.65 -1.39
CA GLN A 16 -3.41 31.33 -1.39
C GLN A 16 -3.61 32.28 -0.21
N GLY A 17 -3.08 31.95 0.96
CA GLY A 17 -3.50 32.59 2.22
C GLY A 17 -2.39 33.02 3.16
N TYR A 18 -1.17 32.52 2.99
CA TYR A 18 -0.09 32.79 3.94
C TYR A 18 0.67 34.07 3.58
N LYS A 19 0.78 34.99 4.55
CA LYS A 19 1.45 36.30 4.40
C LYS A 19 2.72 36.43 5.24
N GLY A 20 3.13 35.36 5.92
CA GLY A 20 4.31 35.34 6.78
C GLY A 20 5.55 34.81 6.06
N ASN A 21 6.63 34.65 6.83
CA ASN A 21 7.82 33.92 6.39
C ASN A 21 7.79 32.52 6.99
N GLY A 22 8.07 31.51 6.18
CA GLY A 22 8.12 30.11 6.61
C GLY A 22 8.71 29.24 5.50
N PHE A 23 8.81 27.94 5.77
CA PHE A 23 9.19 26.94 4.79
C PHE A 23 8.25 25.74 4.91
N ASN A 24 8.04 25.03 3.80
CA ASN A 24 7.27 23.79 3.81
C ASN A 24 8.20 22.63 4.23
N PRO A 25 7.97 21.97 5.38
CA PRO A 25 8.83 20.87 5.84
C PRO A 25 8.76 19.62 4.95
N ALA A 26 7.76 19.53 4.07
CA ALA A 26 7.61 18.46 3.09
C ALA A 26 7.94 18.92 1.67
N GLU A 27 8.60 20.08 1.51
CA GLU A 27 9.15 20.50 0.22
C GLU A 27 10.03 19.37 -0.34
N GLY A 28 9.79 18.99 -1.60
CA GLY A 28 10.52 17.90 -2.26
C GLY A 28 10.05 16.48 -1.92
N LEU A 29 9.07 16.28 -1.04
CA LEU A 29 8.58 14.94 -0.65
C LEU A 29 8.24 14.04 -1.85
N ILE A 30 7.56 14.58 -2.86
CA ILE A 30 7.20 13.80 -4.07
C ILE A 30 8.45 13.37 -4.87
N ASN A 31 9.48 14.22 -4.90
CA ASN A 31 10.74 13.91 -5.59
C ASN A 31 11.49 12.80 -4.85
N GLU A 32 11.52 12.85 -3.51
CA GLU A 32 12.11 11.81 -2.68
C GLU A 32 11.36 10.48 -2.82
N LEU A 33 10.02 10.50 -2.84
CA LEU A 33 9.21 9.30 -3.09
C LEU A 33 9.48 8.72 -4.48
N ALA A 34 9.50 9.56 -5.52
CA ALA A 34 9.84 9.12 -6.88
C ALA A 34 11.28 8.56 -6.93
N GLY A 35 12.21 9.18 -6.20
CA GLY A 35 13.58 8.68 -6.02
C GLY A 35 13.60 7.30 -5.37
N ALA A 36 12.85 7.09 -4.28
CA ALA A 36 12.74 5.81 -3.62
C ALA A 36 12.17 4.73 -4.55
N TRP A 37 11.14 5.05 -5.35
CA TRP A 37 10.58 4.14 -6.35
C TRP A 37 11.59 3.76 -7.44
N LYS A 38 12.31 4.73 -8.00
CA LYS A 38 13.35 4.47 -9.03
C LYS A 38 14.44 3.51 -8.56
N HIS A 39 14.79 3.56 -7.27
CA HIS A 39 15.82 2.71 -6.67
C HIS A 39 15.25 1.48 -5.95
N SER A 40 13.93 1.26 -6.05
CA SER A 40 13.27 0.11 -5.46
C SER A 40 13.42 -1.15 -6.32
N ARG A 41 12.90 -2.27 -5.83
CA ARG A 41 12.76 -3.51 -6.59
C ARG A 41 11.39 -3.64 -7.28
N ALA A 42 10.66 -2.53 -7.41
CA ALA A 42 9.33 -2.53 -8.01
C ALA A 42 9.36 -3.09 -9.44
N ARG A 43 8.28 -3.75 -9.81
CA ARG A 43 8.07 -4.19 -11.19
C ARG A 43 7.54 -3.00 -12.02
N PRO A 44 7.69 -3.00 -13.35
CA PRO A 44 7.30 -1.86 -14.19
C PRO A 44 5.85 -1.39 -14.06
N PHE A 45 4.95 -2.29 -13.65
CA PHE A 45 3.54 -2.00 -13.40
C PHE A 45 3.23 -2.18 -11.91
N VAL A 46 2.62 -1.17 -11.28
CA VAL A 46 2.27 -1.18 -9.85
C VAL A 46 0.76 -1.02 -9.66
N HIS A 47 0.13 -2.02 -9.04
CA HIS A 47 -1.26 -1.92 -8.60
C HIS A 47 -1.33 -1.13 -7.29
N ILE A 48 -2.07 -0.03 -7.28
CA ILE A 48 -2.30 0.83 -6.12
C ILE A 48 -3.62 0.41 -5.49
N MET A 49 -3.52 -0.27 -4.37
CA MET A 49 -4.62 -0.91 -3.67
C MET A 49 -5.17 0.02 -2.58
N GLN A 50 -6.45 0.38 -2.66
CA GLN A 50 -7.15 1.15 -1.60
C GLN A 50 -8.55 0.63 -1.26
N ASP A 51 -8.99 0.89 -0.02
CA ASP A 51 -10.35 0.55 0.41
C ASP A 51 -11.40 1.45 -0.29
N LYS A 52 -12.67 1.12 -0.09
CA LYS A 52 -13.82 1.91 -0.56
C LYS A 52 -14.05 3.15 0.33
N ASP A 53 -12.99 3.71 0.88
CA ASP A 53 -13.01 4.96 1.63
C ASP A 53 -12.58 6.13 0.72
N ILE A 54 -13.39 7.18 0.72
CA ILE A 54 -13.12 8.38 -0.08
C ILE A 54 -11.87 9.12 0.40
N GLU A 55 -11.55 9.05 1.71
CA GLU A 55 -10.37 9.68 2.28
C GLU A 55 -9.07 9.01 1.80
N GLU A 56 -9.11 7.76 1.34
CA GLU A 56 -7.91 7.11 0.80
C GLU A 56 -7.57 7.54 -0.63
N ASN A 57 -8.56 8.06 -1.38
CA ASN A 57 -8.38 8.42 -2.79
C ASN A 57 -7.22 9.39 -3.02
N TYR A 58 -7.11 10.42 -2.19
CA TYR A 58 -6.07 11.43 -2.39
C TYR A 58 -4.68 10.93 -1.99
N HIS A 59 -4.60 9.92 -1.10
CA HIS A 59 -3.34 9.24 -0.80
C HIS A 59 -2.92 8.33 -1.96
N ALA A 60 -3.83 7.54 -2.51
CA ALA A 60 -3.57 6.69 -3.67
C ALA A 60 -3.14 7.52 -4.89
N GLN A 61 -3.83 8.63 -5.16
CA GLN A 61 -3.47 9.55 -6.25
C GLN A 61 -2.13 10.24 -6.03
N PHE A 62 -1.79 10.60 -4.79
CA PHE A 62 -0.47 11.17 -4.50
C PHE A 62 0.65 10.15 -4.72
N MET A 63 0.44 8.89 -4.32
CA MET A 63 1.40 7.82 -4.60
C MET A 63 1.49 7.50 -6.09
N GLU A 64 0.37 7.53 -6.81
CA GLU A 64 0.32 7.38 -8.26
C GLU A 64 1.17 8.45 -8.96
N GLN A 65 1.09 9.71 -8.52
CA GLN A 65 1.94 10.78 -9.06
C GLN A 65 3.43 10.51 -8.84
N ALA A 66 3.82 10.03 -7.65
CA ALA A 66 5.21 9.67 -7.37
C ALA A 66 5.68 8.49 -8.24
N LEU A 67 4.84 7.48 -8.45
CA LEU A 67 5.10 6.34 -9.33
C LEU A 67 5.26 6.74 -10.80
N HIS A 68 4.34 7.57 -11.32
CA HIS A 68 4.44 8.11 -12.67
C HIS A 68 5.71 8.96 -12.86
N GLN A 69 6.05 9.81 -11.89
CA GLN A 69 7.30 10.58 -11.91
C GLN A 69 8.55 9.68 -11.85
N ALA A 70 8.41 8.50 -11.24
CA ALA A 70 9.43 7.46 -11.23
C ALA A 70 9.50 6.62 -12.52
N GLY A 71 8.53 6.76 -13.42
CA GLY A 71 8.47 6.06 -14.71
C GLY A 71 7.74 4.72 -14.69
N PHE A 72 6.90 4.47 -13.67
CA PHE A 72 6.08 3.27 -13.57
C PHE A 72 4.71 3.48 -14.20
N GLU A 73 4.15 2.40 -14.76
CA GLU A 73 2.72 2.33 -15.07
C GLU A 73 1.94 1.90 -13.83
N THR A 74 0.72 2.40 -13.66
CA THR A 74 -0.09 2.13 -12.47
C THR A 74 -1.54 1.83 -12.81
N ARG A 75 -2.21 1.17 -11.86
CA ARG A 75 -3.68 1.12 -11.79
C ARG A 75 -4.13 1.18 -10.35
N ILE A 76 -5.03 2.10 -10.05
CA ILE A 76 -5.72 2.14 -8.77
C ILE A 76 -6.84 1.09 -8.77
N LEU A 77 -6.82 0.20 -7.79
CA LEU A 77 -7.85 -0.80 -7.52
C LEU A 77 -8.61 -0.40 -6.26
N ARG A 78 -9.94 -0.28 -6.37
CA ARG A 78 -10.82 0.12 -5.26
C ARG A 78 -11.53 -1.10 -4.69
N GLY A 79 -11.19 -1.48 -3.46
CA GLY A 79 -11.62 -2.76 -2.91
C GLY A 79 -11.01 -3.94 -3.66
N LEU A 80 -11.72 -5.07 -3.67
CA LEU A 80 -11.25 -6.33 -4.27
C LEU A 80 -12.11 -6.76 -5.48
N ASP A 81 -13.15 -6.00 -5.83
CA ASP A 81 -14.17 -6.39 -6.82
C ASP A 81 -13.58 -6.56 -8.23
N GLU A 82 -12.51 -5.83 -8.54
CA GLU A 82 -11.80 -5.90 -9.83
C GLU A 82 -10.75 -7.00 -9.88
N LEU A 83 -10.56 -7.77 -8.80
CA LEU A 83 -9.58 -8.84 -8.74
C LEU A 83 -10.23 -10.20 -9.02
N GLY A 84 -9.51 -11.04 -9.74
CA GLY A 84 -9.96 -12.38 -10.07
C GLY A 84 -8.84 -13.40 -10.20
N TRP A 85 -9.23 -14.64 -10.47
CA TRP A 85 -8.31 -15.73 -10.80
C TRP A 85 -8.45 -16.09 -12.27
N ASP A 86 -7.34 -16.18 -12.98
CA ASP A 86 -7.34 -16.72 -14.34
C ASP A 86 -7.47 -18.26 -14.34
N ALA A 87 -7.52 -18.86 -15.53
CA ALA A 87 -7.62 -20.31 -15.69
C ALA A 87 -6.39 -21.08 -15.17
N ALA A 88 -5.25 -20.41 -15.01
CA ALA A 88 -4.02 -20.96 -14.44
C ALA A 88 -3.93 -20.72 -12.91
N GLY A 89 -4.94 -20.10 -12.30
CA GLY A 89 -4.98 -19.76 -10.88
C GLY A 89 -4.09 -18.57 -10.50
N GLN A 90 -3.71 -17.73 -11.46
CA GLN A 90 -2.97 -16.49 -11.26
C GLN A 90 -3.91 -15.35 -10.86
N LEU A 91 -3.41 -14.48 -9.98
CA LEU A 91 -4.14 -13.29 -9.54
C LEU A 91 -4.08 -12.22 -10.63
N ILE A 92 -5.24 -11.82 -11.15
CA ILE A 92 -5.37 -10.84 -12.23
C ILE A 92 -6.30 -9.68 -11.83
N ASP A 93 -6.12 -8.53 -12.46
CA ASP A 93 -7.08 -7.42 -12.42
C ASP A 93 -8.20 -7.57 -13.47
N GLY A 94 -9.14 -6.61 -13.49
CA GLY A 94 -10.28 -6.61 -14.40
C GLY A 94 -9.94 -6.45 -15.89
N GLU A 95 -8.69 -6.13 -16.23
CA GLU A 95 -8.16 -6.13 -17.60
C GLU A 95 -7.32 -7.38 -17.90
N GLY A 96 -7.27 -8.35 -16.99
CA GLY A 96 -6.48 -9.57 -17.15
C GLY A 96 -4.98 -9.37 -16.92
N ARG A 97 -4.56 -8.24 -16.34
CA ARG A 97 -3.14 -8.04 -15.99
C ARG A 97 -2.81 -8.80 -14.71
N LEU A 98 -1.66 -9.46 -14.71
CA LEU A 98 -1.13 -10.13 -13.52
C LEU A 98 -0.83 -9.13 -12.41
N VAL A 99 -1.38 -9.37 -11.22
CA VAL A 99 -1.10 -8.61 -10.00
C VAL A 99 0.11 -9.23 -9.32
N ASN A 100 1.25 -8.55 -9.39
CA ASN A 100 2.52 -9.07 -8.86
C ASN A 100 3.42 -8.00 -8.21
N CYS A 101 2.98 -6.74 -8.19
CA CYS A 101 3.63 -5.63 -7.52
C CYS A 101 2.55 -4.66 -7.05
N VAL A 102 2.46 -4.47 -5.74
CA VAL A 102 1.34 -3.78 -5.09
C VAL A 102 1.89 -2.73 -4.13
N TRP A 103 1.31 -1.54 -4.16
CA TRP A 103 1.35 -0.59 -3.05
C TRP A 103 -0.05 -0.52 -2.45
N LYS A 104 -0.17 -0.38 -1.12
CA LYS A 104 -1.47 -0.39 -0.44
C LYS A 104 -1.65 0.76 0.55
N THR A 105 -2.88 1.21 0.73
CA THR A 105 -3.31 2.03 1.89
C THR A 105 -3.78 1.18 3.06
N TRP A 106 -4.30 -0.02 2.81
CA TRP A 106 -4.78 -0.94 3.84
C TRP A 106 -3.75 -1.20 4.95
N ALA A 107 -4.22 -1.24 6.19
CA ALA A 107 -3.42 -1.69 7.32
C ALA A 107 -3.19 -3.21 7.25
N TRP A 108 -2.05 -3.68 7.76
CA TRP A 108 -1.79 -5.13 7.87
C TRP A 108 -2.75 -5.79 8.88
N GLU A 109 -3.23 -5.02 9.84
CA GLU A 109 -4.25 -5.39 10.82
C GLU A 109 -5.53 -5.87 10.13
N THR A 110 -5.98 -5.21 9.07
CA THR A 110 -7.15 -5.63 8.28
C THR A 110 -6.95 -7.03 7.67
N ALA A 111 -5.73 -7.31 7.20
CA ALA A 111 -5.40 -8.65 6.70
C ALA A 111 -5.36 -9.68 7.84
N PHE A 112 -4.85 -9.32 9.02
CA PHE A 112 -4.84 -10.22 10.18
C PHE A 112 -6.24 -10.51 10.72
N ASP A 113 -7.13 -9.54 10.73
CA ASP A 113 -8.51 -9.74 11.18
C ASP A 113 -9.25 -10.72 10.25
N GLN A 114 -9.04 -10.61 8.93
CA GLN A 114 -9.54 -11.60 7.98
C GLN A 114 -8.98 -13.01 8.24
N ILE A 115 -7.71 -13.14 8.67
CA ILE A 115 -7.15 -14.44 9.05
C ILE A 115 -7.85 -15.00 10.30
N ARG A 116 -8.07 -14.16 11.31
CA ARG A 116 -8.74 -14.54 12.56
C ARG A 116 -10.16 -15.02 12.30
N GLU A 117 -10.93 -14.26 11.52
CA GLU A 117 -12.31 -14.62 11.16
C GLU A 117 -12.43 -15.96 10.43
N VAL A 118 -11.45 -16.29 9.59
CA VAL A 118 -11.41 -17.59 8.89
C VAL A 118 -10.91 -18.69 9.82
N SER A 119 -9.91 -18.43 10.66
CA SER A 119 -9.37 -19.41 11.62
C SER A 119 -10.37 -19.82 12.70
N ASP A 120 -11.30 -18.93 13.08
CA ASP A 120 -12.38 -19.28 14.01
C ASP A 120 -13.40 -20.26 13.38
N ARG A 121 -13.38 -20.40 12.04
CA ARG A 121 -14.24 -21.31 11.27
C ARG A 121 -13.51 -22.58 10.82
N GLU A 122 -12.19 -22.54 10.68
CA GLU A 122 -11.35 -23.65 10.20
C GLU A 122 -10.08 -23.80 11.05
N PHE A 123 -9.85 -24.98 11.62
CA PHE A 123 -8.64 -25.27 12.41
C PHE A 123 -7.45 -25.55 11.49
N ALA A 124 -6.32 -24.89 11.78
CA ALA A 124 -4.98 -25.04 11.20
C ALA A 124 -4.68 -24.23 9.93
N ALA A 125 -4.45 -22.92 10.13
CA ALA A 125 -3.89 -21.96 9.17
C ALA A 125 -4.75 -21.70 7.93
N VAL A 126 -5.02 -20.43 7.65
CA VAL A 126 -5.81 -20.04 6.47
C VAL A 126 -4.99 -20.34 5.22
N PRO A 127 -5.40 -21.30 4.36
CA PRO A 127 -4.66 -21.58 3.15
C PRO A 127 -4.75 -20.34 2.23
N ILE A 128 -3.62 -19.90 1.72
CA ILE A 128 -3.59 -18.99 0.57
C ILE A 128 -4.21 -19.77 -0.58
N ARG A 129 -5.37 -19.31 -1.08
CA ARG A 129 -6.12 -20.07 -2.09
C ARG A 129 -5.31 -20.12 -3.38
N THR A 130 -5.07 -21.32 -3.91
CA THR A 130 -4.65 -21.49 -5.31
C THR A 130 -5.90 -21.36 -6.16
N GLY A 131 -5.90 -20.39 -7.08
CA GLY A 131 -7.10 -19.82 -7.70
C GLY A 131 -7.92 -20.83 -8.49
N HIS A 132 -9.16 -21.05 -8.05
CA HIS A 132 -10.22 -21.45 -8.98
C HIS A 132 -10.94 -20.18 -9.45
N PRO A 133 -11.28 -20.04 -10.74
CA PRO A 133 -11.97 -18.86 -11.28
C PRO A 133 -13.28 -18.47 -10.58
N GLN A 134 -13.87 -19.41 -9.84
CA GLN A 134 -15.12 -19.21 -9.09
C GLN A 134 -14.90 -18.63 -7.69
N ASN A 135 -13.65 -18.58 -7.21
CA ASN A 135 -13.34 -18.07 -5.89
C ASN A 135 -13.26 -16.55 -5.90
N GLU A 136 -13.89 -15.91 -4.94
CA GLU A 136 -13.61 -14.50 -4.65
C GLU A 136 -12.17 -14.34 -4.14
N VAL A 137 -11.53 -13.24 -4.53
CA VAL A 137 -10.20 -12.85 -4.05
C VAL A 137 -10.35 -12.20 -2.68
N ARG A 138 -9.58 -12.69 -1.70
CA ARG A 138 -9.47 -12.06 -0.37
C ARG A 138 -8.22 -11.20 -0.30
N LEU A 139 -8.18 -10.24 0.64
CA LEU A 139 -7.01 -9.38 0.84
C LEU A 139 -5.74 -10.19 1.12
N ILE A 140 -5.84 -11.25 1.93
CA ILE A 140 -4.72 -12.14 2.22
C ILE A 140 -4.21 -12.91 0.99
N ASP A 141 -5.07 -13.16 0.00
CA ASP A 141 -4.69 -13.86 -1.24
C ASP A 141 -3.84 -12.97 -2.17
N VAL A 142 -3.80 -11.66 -1.87
CA VAL A 142 -2.89 -10.68 -2.49
C VAL A 142 -1.68 -10.43 -1.58
N LEU A 143 -1.90 -10.03 -0.33
CA LEU A 143 -0.85 -9.48 0.52
C LEU A 143 0.12 -10.53 1.08
N LEU A 144 -0.32 -11.78 1.26
CA LEU A 144 0.53 -12.86 1.76
C LEU A 144 1.02 -13.79 0.66
N ARG A 145 0.68 -13.48 -0.60
CA ARG A 145 1.09 -14.27 -1.76
C ARG A 145 2.58 -14.08 -2.05
N PRO A 146 3.40 -15.15 -2.06
CA PRO A 146 4.85 -15.02 -2.26
C PRO A 146 5.25 -14.36 -3.58
N GLU A 147 4.43 -14.50 -4.63
CA GLU A 147 4.71 -13.95 -5.95
C GLU A 147 4.43 -12.44 -6.05
N VAL A 148 3.72 -11.86 -5.07
CA VAL A 148 3.33 -10.45 -5.04
C VAL A 148 4.34 -9.66 -4.22
N LEU A 149 4.99 -8.70 -4.86
CA LEU A 149 5.85 -7.74 -4.17
C LEU A 149 4.98 -6.65 -3.53
N VAL A 150 4.91 -6.61 -2.20
CA VAL A 150 4.12 -5.62 -1.47
C VAL A 150 5.02 -4.49 -0.92
N PHE A 151 4.73 -3.26 -1.34
CA PHE A 151 5.27 -2.03 -0.77
C PHE A 151 4.42 -1.62 0.44
N GLU A 152 5.09 -1.22 1.53
CA GLU A 152 4.66 -1.45 2.92
C GLU A 152 4.66 -2.94 3.30
N PRO A 153 5.83 -3.60 3.33
CA PRO A 153 5.95 -5.04 3.56
C PRO A 153 5.53 -5.44 4.98
N LEU A 154 5.15 -6.70 5.17
CA LEU A 154 4.59 -7.22 6.43
C LEU A 154 5.43 -6.90 7.67
N TRP A 155 6.76 -6.88 7.55
CA TRP A 155 7.63 -6.63 8.69
C TRP A 155 7.50 -5.21 9.26
N THR A 156 6.91 -4.24 8.54
CA THR A 156 6.72 -2.86 9.05
C THR A 156 5.79 -2.80 10.25
N VAL A 157 4.97 -3.84 10.49
CA VAL A 157 4.16 -3.97 11.72
C VAL A 157 5.00 -4.05 12.99
N ILE A 158 6.26 -4.52 12.89
CA ILE A 158 7.18 -4.65 14.02
C ILE A 158 7.62 -3.26 14.50
N PRO A 159 8.26 -2.40 13.67
CA PRO A 159 8.61 -1.04 14.08
C PRO A 159 7.40 -0.12 14.24
N GLY A 160 6.26 -0.43 13.62
CA GLY A 160 5.01 0.33 13.80
C GLY A 160 4.35 0.13 15.17
N ASN A 161 4.71 -0.93 15.90
CA ASN A 161 4.12 -1.24 17.20
C ASN A 161 4.84 -0.52 18.34
N LYS A 162 4.10 0.17 19.22
CA LYS A 162 4.63 0.86 20.42
C LYS A 162 5.42 -0.06 21.36
N ALA A 163 5.20 -1.37 21.30
CA ALA A 163 5.98 -2.34 22.06
C ALA A 163 7.47 -2.37 21.69
N ILE A 164 7.87 -1.83 20.53
CA ILE A 164 9.29 -1.72 20.15
C ILE A 164 10.02 -0.60 20.93
N LEU A 165 9.29 0.37 21.50
CA LEU A 165 9.89 1.58 22.10
C LEU A 165 10.89 1.28 23.23
N PRO A 166 10.63 0.38 24.20
CA PRO A 166 11.60 0.04 25.25
C PRO A 166 12.88 -0.60 24.69
N ILE A 167 12.76 -1.37 23.59
CA ILE A 167 13.89 -1.98 22.90
C ILE A 167 14.74 -0.88 22.25
N LEU A 168 14.11 0.05 21.52
CA LEU A 168 14.81 1.18 20.91
C LEU A 168 15.51 2.04 21.95
N TRP A 169 14.87 2.33 23.09
CA TRP A 169 15.48 3.10 24.17
C TRP A 169 16.69 2.39 24.79
N SER A 170 16.65 1.06 24.85
CA SER A 170 17.76 0.25 25.36
C SER A 170 18.92 0.15 24.36
N LEU A 171 18.62 0.10 23.06
CA LEU A 171 19.63 0.04 21.99
C LEU A 171 20.25 1.41 21.67
N PHE A 172 19.49 2.50 21.82
CA PHE A 172 19.86 3.87 21.49
C PHE A 172 19.52 4.83 22.65
N PRO A 173 20.28 4.81 23.76
CA PRO A 173 19.98 5.59 24.96
C PRO A 173 20.40 7.08 24.91
N HIS A 174 21.01 7.52 23.80
CA HIS A 174 21.60 8.85 23.60
C HIS A 174 21.16 9.43 22.25
#